data_AF-A0A2N2SHH5-F1
#
_entry.id   AF-A0A2N2SHH5-F1
#
_cell.length_a   1.000
_cell.length_b   1.000
_cell.length_c   1.000
_cell.angle_alpha   90.00
_cell.angle_beta   90.00
_cell.angle_gamma   90.00
#
_symmetry.space_group_name_H-M   'P 1'
#
loop_
_entity.id
_entity.type
_entity.pdbx_description
1 polymer ?
#
loop_
_entity_poly.entity_id
_entity_poly.type
_entity_poly.pdbx_seq_one_letter_code
_entity_poly.pdbx_strand_id
1 'polypeptide(L)'
;FKYGSTGGERESGFPYWIWQALPQVCPEHLPGKGYASLGMIYEAGRDLPIGVSKRRHLGIDRVFLNCAACHTSTVREAPDAAPRVITGMPAHRFDLRAFETFFFNCAAGPKFSRDYIVPEIERLAGGISLIDRYLVYPVAIALMRERLLMLRGRFEFVFDQPEWGPGRVDTFNSAKVLFNFPMKRLPQHELLGASDFPSIWNQRKRFTRDDGQRMELHWDGNNTHTEERNKSAAFGTGTTPPTIDLAAIGRVEAWLLDVAPPPWPWPIDDALASRGAPLYAQYCAACHGANGQDFRGAAVGHVTPIAQIGTDRARLDSYSRELAVNQATLYAGYPHR
;
A
#
# COMPACT_ATOMS: atom_id res chain seq x y z
N PHE A 1 -1.29 13.91 0.95
CA PHE A 1 -1.09 12.57 1.54
C PHE A 1 -2.41 11.81 1.62
N LYS A 2 -3.27 12.01 2.65
CA LYS A 2 -4.49 11.20 2.91
C LYS A 2 -5.37 10.88 1.68
N TYR A 3 -5.69 11.90 0.87
CA TYR A 3 -6.63 11.80 -0.27
C TYR A 3 -6.01 12.25 -1.61
N GLY A 4 -4.68 12.44 -1.64
CA GLY A 4 -3.99 12.95 -2.84
C GLY A 4 -3.84 11.86 -3.91
N SER A 5 -3.97 12.24 -5.18
CA SER A 5 -3.70 11.37 -6.33
C SER A 5 -2.20 11.11 -6.47
N THR A 6 -1.83 9.86 -6.75
CA THR A 6 -0.50 9.47 -7.27
C THR A 6 -0.49 9.31 -8.78
N GLY A 7 -1.65 9.36 -9.43
CA GLY A 7 -1.82 9.16 -10.88
C GLY A 7 -2.57 7.88 -11.26
N GLY A 8 -2.67 6.91 -10.35
CA GLY A 8 -3.25 5.59 -10.62
C GLY A 8 -4.72 5.60 -11.04
N GLU A 9 -5.48 6.65 -10.69
CA GLU A 9 -6.89 6.78 -11.08
C GLU A 9 -7.09 6.87 -12.59
N ARG A 10 -6.06 7.28 -13.34
CA ARG A 10 -6.12 7.47 -14.81
C ARG A 10 -6.17 6.15 -15.57
N GLU A 11 -5.49 5.10 -15.09
CA GLU A 11 -5.44 3.80 -15.79
C GLU A 11 -6.10 2.70 -14.98
N SER A 12 -5.73 2.56 -13.70
CA SER A 12 -6.22 1.51 -12.81
C SER A 12 -7.46 1.90 -11.99
N GLY A 13 -7.84 3.19 -12.00
CA GLY A 13 -8.95 3.72 -11.21
C GLY A 13 -10.31 3.08 -11.48
N PHE A 14 -11.07 2.84 -10.42
CA PHE A 14 -12.47 2.41 -10.51
C PHE A 14 -13.37 3.62 -10.72
N PRO A 15 -14.41 3.58 -11.58
CA PRO A 15 -15.43 4.60 -11.59
C PRO A 15 -16.03 4.77 -10.18
N TYR A 16 -16.08 6.01 -9.69
CA TYR A 16 -16.41 6.34 -8.29
C TYR A 16 -17.70 5.67 -7.82
N TRP A 17 -18.76 5.73 -8.64
CA TRP A 17 -20.05 5.16 -8.25
C TRP A 17 -20.06 3.63 -8.30
N ILE A 18 -19.30 3.01 -9.21
CA ILE A 18 -19.12 1.55 -9.18
C ILE A 18 -18.40 1.16 -7.87
N TRP A 19 -17.33 1.86 -7.51
CA TRP A 19 -16.66 1.66 -6.21
C TRP A 19 -17.63 1.75 -5.03
N GLN A 20 -18.48 2.77 -4.98
CA GLN A 20 -19.47 2.91 -3.90
C GLN A 20 -20.51 1.77 -3.87
N ALA A 21 -20.93 1.29 -5.04
CA ALA A 21 -21.96 0.25 -5.18
C ALA A 21 -21.45 -1.17 -4.84
N LEU A 22 -20.21 -1.50 -5.18
CA LEU A 22 -19.71 -2.89 -5.08
C LEU A 22 -19.83 -3.52 -3.69
N PRO A 23 -19.55 -2.82 -2.57
CA PRO A 23 -19.76 -3.41 -1.24
C PRO A 23 -21.21 -3.74 -0.89
N GLN A 24 -22.18 -3.10 -1.55
CA GLN A 24 -23.61 -3.39 -1.38
C GLN A 24 -24.08 -4.50 -2.33
N VAL A 25 -23.47 -4.59 -3.51
CA VAL A 25 -23.78 -5.62 -4.52
C VAL A 25 -23.16 -6.97 -4.15
N CYS A 26 -21.94 -6.98 -3.62
CA CYS A 26 -21.16 -8.17 -3.29
C CYS A 26 -20.79 -8.27 -1.79
N PRO A 27 -21.70 -8.02 -0.83
CA PRO A 27 -21.37 -8.02 0.60
C PRO A 27 -20.88 -9.39 1.09
N GLU A 28 -21.27 -10.48 0.42
CA GLU A 28 -20.83 -11.84 0.74
C GLU A 28 -19.32 -12.06 0.60
N HIS A 29 -18.62 -11.19 -0.11
CA HIS A 29 -17.17 -11.26 -0.29
C HIS A 29 -16.41 -10.33 0.66
N LEU A 30 -17.10 -9.69 1.61
CA LEU A 30 -16.51 -8.86 2.63
C LEU A 30 -16.64 -9.52 4.01
N PRO A 31 -15.65 -9.35 4.91
CA PRO A 31 -15.74 -9.86 6.27
C PRO A 31 -16.77 -9.10 7.13
N GLY A 32 -17.31 -7.99 6.63
CA GLY A 32 -18.30 -7.18 7.34
C GLY A 32 -18.82 -6.04 6.46
N LYS A 33 -19.33 -4.98 7.10
CA LYS A 33 -19.98 -3.87 6.40
C LYS A 33 -18.99 -2.99 5.65
N GLY A 34 -19.09 -3.00 4.32
CA GLY A 34 -18.40 -2.03 3.46
C GLY A 34 -16.88 -2.18 3.47
N TYR A 35 -16.19 -1.26 2.80
CA TYR A 35 -14.72 -1.26 2.79
C TYR A 35 -14.07 -1.07 4.18
N ALA A 36 -14.82 -0.55 5.16
CA ALA A 36 -14.33 -0.41 6.54
C ALA A 36 -14.05 -1.78 7.19
N SER A 37 -14.72 -2.86 6.77
CA SER A 37 -14.44 -4.20 7.29
C SER A 37 -13.09 -4.76 6.83
N LEU A 38 -12.51 -4.20 5.76
CA LEU A 38 -11.16 -4.50 5.30
C LEU A 38 -10.10 -3.64 6.02
N GLY A 39 -10.50 -2.88 7.05
CA GLY A 39 -9.63 -2.01 7.81
C GLY A 39 -9.32 -0.66 7.16
N MET A 40 -10.04 -0.29 6.10
CA MET A 40 -9.98 1.07 5.56
C MET A 40 -10.58 2.09 6.53
N ILE A 41 -9.93 3.25 6.66
CA ILE A 41 -10.25 4.25 7.70
C ILE A 41 -11.06 5.39 7.09
N TYR A 42 -12.21 5.72 7.67
CA TYR A 42 -13.04 6.85 7.26
C TYR A 42 -12.95 8.00 8.27
N GLU A 43 -12.86 9.23 7.77
CA GLU A 43 -13.03 10.44 8.59
C GLU A 43 -14.50 10.90 8.54
N ALA A 44 -14.96 11.59 9.57
CA ALA A 44 -16.31 12.14 9.61
C ALA A 44 -16.59 13.04 8.39
N GLY A 45 -17.74 12.85 7.74
CA GLY A 45 -18.14 13.61 6.57
C GLY A 45 -17.42 13.24 5.26
N ARG A 46 -16.61 12.17 5.23
CA ARG A 46 -15.96 11.66 4.02
C ARG A 46 -16.67 10.40 3.50
N ASP A 47 -16.86 10.37 2.19
CA ASP A 47 -17.43 9.27 1.41
C ASP A 47 -16.37 8.24 0.95
N LEU A 48 -15.10 8.65 0.95
CA LEU A 48 -13.95 7.82 0.63
C LEU A 48 -13.05 7.64 1.86
N PRO A 49 -12.44 6.46 2.03
CA PRO A 49 -11.52 6.23 3.12
C PRO A 49 -10.19 6.96 2.88
N ILE A 50 -9.47 7.26 3.96
CA ILE A 50 -8.07 7.65 3.90
C ILE A 50 -7.32 6.59 3.11
N GLY A 51 -6.47 7.02 2.18
CA GLY A 51 -5.79 6.11 1.28
C GLY A 51 -6.45 5.99 -0.08
N VAL A 52 -7.61 6.62 -0.32
CA VAL A 52 -8.27 6.63 -1.62
C VAL A 52 -8.30 8.04 -2.17
N SER A 53 -7.83 8.17 -3.40
CA SER A 53 -7.82 9.40 -4.18
C SER A 53 -8.98 9.42 -5.16
N LYS A 54 -9.43 10.61 -5.54
CA LYS A 54 -10.51 10.82 -6.52
C LYS A 54 -10.06 11.83 -7.56
N ARG A 55 -10.17 11.46 -8.84
CA ARG A 55 -9.78 12.31 -9.97
C ARG A 55 -10.77 12.17 -11.11
N ARG A 56 -11.11 13.29 -11.74
CA ARG A 56 -11.91 13.29 -12.97
C ARG A 56 -11.02 13.00 -14.16
N HIS A 57 -11.33 11.95 -14.92
CA HIS A 57 -10.57 11.52 -16.08
C HIS A 57 -11.53 10.97 -17.15
N LEU A 58 -11.36 11.41 -18.40
CA LEU A 58 -12.24 11.05 -19.52
C LEU A 58 -13.74 11.25 -19.22
N GLY A 59 -14.09 12.32 -18.50
CA GLY A 59 -15.48 12.66 -18.20
C GLY A 59 -16.13 11.88 -17.05
N ILE A 60 -15.40 10.99 -16.38
CA ILE A 60 -15.90 10.25 -15.21
C ILE A 60 -14.99 10.46 -13.99
N ASP A 61 -15.59 10.45 -12.81
CA ASP A 61 -14.81 10.43 -11.57
C ASP A 61 -14.29 9.01 -11.34
N ARG A 62 -12.98 8.89 -11.12
CA ARG A 62 -12.32 7.62 -10.84
C ARG A 62 -11.60 7.69 -9.50
N VAL A 63 -11.55 6.57 -8.82
CA VAL A 63 -10.91 6.42 -7.52
C VAL A 63 -9.89 5.29 -7.53
N PHE A 64 -8.81 5.48 -6.79
CA PHE A 64 -7.82 4.43 -6.58
C PHE A 64 -7.03 4.66 -5.30
N LEU A 65 -6.34 3.61 -4.85
CA LEU A 65 -5.46 3.67 -3.70
C LEU A 65 -4.34 4.70 -3.90
N ASN A 66 -3.89 5.32 -2.81
CA ASN A 66 -2.70 6.16 -2.72
C ASN A 66 -1.83 5.68 -1.53
N CYS A 67 -0.71 6.36 -1.28
CA CYS A 67 0.25 5.99 -0.24
C CYS A 67 -0.37 5.83 1.16
N ALA A 68 -1.40 6.61 1.49
CA ALA A 68 -1.99 6.61 2.82
C ALA A 68 -2.80 5.35 3.14
N ALA A 69 -3.16 4.52 2.15
CA ALA A 69 -3.83 3.23 2.38
C ALA A 69 -2.91 2.26 3.16
N CYS A 70 -1.62 2.29 2.86
CA CYS A 70 -0.59 1.44 3.46
C CYS A 70 0.13 2.12 4.64
N HIS A 71 0.13 3.46 4.66
CA HIS A 71 0.91 4.27 5.60
C HIS A 71 0.04 5.21 6.46
N THR A 72 -1.16 4.76 6.83
CA THR A 72 -1.97 5.41 7.87
C THR A 72 -2.63 4.35 8.72
N SER A 73 -2.65 4.56 10.03
CA SER A 73 -3.49 3.74 10.91
C SER A 73 -4.11 4.56 12.02
N THR A 74 -4.78 3.89 12.95
CA THR A 74 -5.39 4.51 14.13
C THR A 74 -4.81 3.93 15.40
N VAL A 75 -4.69 4.76 16.44
CA VAL A 75 -4.47 4.32 17.82
C VAL A 75 -5.61 4.78 18.71
N ARG A 76 -5.83 4.06 19.80
CA ARG A 76 -6.74 4.47 20.87
C ARG A 76 -5.94 4.65 22.16
N GLU A 77 -6.20 5.74 22.86
CA GLU A 77 -5.50 6.08 24.12
C GLU A 77 -6.15 5.42 25.34
N ALA A 78 -7.38 4.92 25.18
CA ALA A 78 -8.10 4.04 26.10
C ALA A 78 -9.02 3.08 25.30
N PRO A 79 -9.45 1.94 25.84
CA PRO A 79 -10.28 0.96 25.11
C PRO A 79 -11.55 1.54 24.47
N ASP A 80 -12.18 2.50 25.13
CA ASP A 80 -13.41 3.19 24.75
C ASP A 80 -13.19 4.54 24.04
N ALA A 81 -11.95 5.04 23.99
CA ALA A 81 -11.62 6.29 23.34
C ALA A 81 -11.82 6.21 21.82
N ALA A 82 -12.20 7.35 21.23
CA ALA A 82 -12.26 7.49 19.79
C ALA A 82 -10.87 7.21 19.15
N PRO A 83 -10.79 6.43 18.08
CA PRO A 83 -9.52 6.15 17.41
C PRO A 83 -8.96 7.45 16.79
N ARG A 84 -7.72 7.78 17.14
CA ARG A 84 -6.97 8.88 16.55
C ARG A 84 -6.19 8.40 15.35
N VAL A 85 -6.37 9.06 14.21
CA VAL A 85 -5.65 8.78 12.97
C VAL A 85 -4.19 9.26 13.08
N ILE A 86 -3.25 8.41 12.70
CA ILE A 86 -1.83 8.75 12.58
C ILE A 86 -1.34 8.44 11.17
N THR A 87 -0.94 9.49 10.44
CA THR A 87 -0.33 9.39 9.11
C THR A 87 1.16 9.09 9.20
N GLY A 88 1.67 8.30 8.24
CA GLY A 88 3.05 7.81 8.21
C GLY A 88 3.28 6.54 9.04
N MET A 89 2.27 6.10 9.78
CA MET A 89 2.24 4.85 10.54
C MET A 89 1.94 3.65 9.64
N PRO A 90 2.52 2.47 9.87
CA PRO A 90 2.07 1.22 9.26
C PRO A 90 0.56 0.99 9.37
N ALA A 91 -0.12 0.71 8.25
CA ALA A 91 -1.54 0.40 8.21
C ALA A 91 -1.85 -1.02 8.73
N HIS A 92 -1.59 -1.28 10.01
CA HIS A 92 -1.75 -2.61 10.65
C HIS A 92 -3.17 -3.19 10.61
N ARG A 93 -4.17 -2.39 10.20
CA ARG A 93 -5.57 -2.81 10.09
C ARG A 93 -5.98 -3.13 8.66
N PHE A 94 -5.29 -2.60 7.66
CA PHE A 94 -5.70 -2.76 6.27
C PHE A 94 -5.33 -4.15 5.77
N ASP A 95 -6.34 -4.90 5.34
CA ASP A 95 -6.18 -6.23 4.76
C ASP A 95 -6.18 -6.13 3.23
N LEU A 96 -4.98 -5.99 2.66
CA LEU A 96 -4.81 -5.80 1.22
C LEU A 96 -5.19 -7.06 0.42
N ARG A 97 -4.91 -8.27 0.93
CA ARG A 97 -5.32 -9.50 0.24
C ARG A 97 -6.84 -9.65 0.26
N ALA A 98 -7.51 -9.39 1.38
CA ALA A 98 -8.96 -9.41 1.41
C ALA A 98 -9.56 -8.34 0.49
N PHE A 99 -8.91 -7.18 0.37
CA PHE A 99 -9.28 -6.14 -0.59
C PHE A 99 -9.15 -6.61 -2.05
N GLU A 100 -8.02 -7.18 -2.45
CA GLU A 100 -7.81 -7.68 -3.81
C GLU A 100 -8.77 -8.84 -4.15
N THR A 101 -8.87 -9.81 -3.26
CA THR A 101 -9.74 -10.99 -3.44
C THR A 101 -11.22 -10.62 -3.45
N PHE A 102 -11.65 -9.57 -2.75
CA PHE A 102 -13.01 -9.02 -2.85
C PHE A 102 -13.36 -8.63 -4.30
N PHE A 103 -12.51 -7.83 -4.96
CA PHE A 103 -12.77 -7.41 -6.35
C PHE A 103 -12.74 -8.59 -7.31
N PHE A 104 -11.78 -9.51 -7.15
CA PHE A 104 -11.70 -10.70 -8.00
C PHE A 104 -12.89 -11.63 -7.83
N ASN A 105 -13.36 -11.85 -6.60
CA ASN A 105 -14.51 -12.71 -6.32
C ASN A 105 -15.81 -12.08 -6.78
N CYS A 106 -16.01 -10.78 -6.51
CA CYS A 106 -17.17 -10.05 -6.98
C CYS A 106 -17.23 -10.08 -8.52
N ALA A 107 -16.13 -9.79 -9.23
CA ALA A 107 -16.09 -9.82 -10.69
C ALA A 107 -16.35 -11.21 -11.30
N ALA A 108 -15.98 -12.29 -10.60
CA ALA A 108 -16.30 -13.66 -11.01
C ALA A 108 -17.78 -14.00 -10.81
N GLY A 109 -18.43 -13.41 -9.80
CA GLY A 109 -19.83 -13.66 -9.46
C GLY A 109 -20.84 -13.14 -10.50
N PRO A 110 -22.07 -13.67 -10.50
CA PRO A 110 -23.13 -13.23 -11.42
C PRO A 110 -23.63 -11.81 -11.13
N LYS A 111 -23.47 -11.33 -9.89
CA LYS A 111 -23.91 -9.99 -9.46
C LYS A 111 -23.05 -8.85 -10.02
N PHE A 112 -21.86 -9.14 -10.53
CA PHE A 112 -21.07 -8.12 -11.24
C PHE A 112 -21.62 -7.94 -12.66
N SER A 113 -22.80 -7.35 -12.76
CA SER A 113 -23.49 -7.07 -14.01
C SER A 113 -24.22 -5.74 -13.90
N ARG A 114 -24.58 -5.17 -15.06
CA ARG A 114 -25.34 -3.93 -15.12
C ARG A 114 -26.68 -4.02 -14.37
N ASP A 115 -27.28 -5.20 -14.32
CA ASP A 115 -28.62 -5.40 -13.76
C ASP A 115 -28.63 -5.28 -12.23
N TYR A 116 -27.47 -5.46 -11.57
CA TYR A 116 -27.32 -5.26 -10.13
C TYR A 116 -26.59 -3.97 -9.79
N ILE A 117 -25.54 -3.61 -10.55
CA ILE A 117 -24.69 -2.46 -10.22
C ILE A 117 -25.37 -1.14 -10.60
N VAL A 118 -26.03 -1.03 -11.77
CA VAL A 118 -26.62 0.24 -12.21
C VAL A 118 -27.76 0.69 -11.29
N PRO A 119 -28.72 -0.17 -10.86
CA PRO A 119 -29.74 0.23 -9.90
C PRO A 119 -29.16 0.68 -8.56
N GLU A 120 -28.09 0.01 -8.08
CA GLU A 120 -27.45 0.41 -6.83
C GLU A 120 -26.72 1.75 -6.96
N ILE A 121 -26.08 2.01 -8.10
CA ILE A 121 -25.51 3.33 -8.41
C ILE A 121 -26.60 4.40 -8.40
N GLU A 122 -27.73 4.15 -9.06
CA GLU A 122 -28.84 5.11 -9.11
C GLU A 122 -29.38 5.41 -7.71
N ARG A 123 -29.55 4.38 -6.88
CA ARG A 123 -29.98 4.50 -5.49
C ARG A 123 -29.00 5.34 -4.65
N LEU A 124 -27.70 5.09 -4.79
CA LEU A 124 -26.65 5.80 -4.04
C LEU A 124 -26.44 7.23 -4.52
N ALA A 125 -26.55 7.48 -5.83
CA ALA A 125 -26.36 8.80 -6.43
C ALA A 125 -27.57 9.72 -6.29
N GLY A 126 -28.74 9.18 -5.92
CA GLY A 126 -30.00 9.93 -5.88
C GLY A 126 -30.58 10.19 -7.28
N GLY A 127 -30.31 9.27 -8.22
CA GLY A 127 -30.67 9.42 -9.64
C GLY A 127 -29.44 9.57 -10.54
N ILE A 128 -29.56 9.10 -11.78
CA ILE A 128 -28.54 9.25 -12.84
C ILE A 128 -29.20 9.59 -14.17
N SER A 129 -28.45 10.18 -15.09
CA SER A 129 -28.97 10.49 -16.42
C SER A 129 -29.31 9.23 -17.23
N LEU A 130 -30.18 9.34 -18.24
CA LEU A 130 -30.50 8.22 -19.14
C LEU A 130 -29.25 7.70 -19.87
N ILE A 131 -28.34 8.59 -20.24
CA ILE A 131 -27.07 8.23 -20.89
C ILE A 131 -26.19 7.44 -19.90
N ASP A 132 -26.10 7.87 -18.64
CA ASP A 132 -25.34 7.15 -17.64
C ASP A 132 -25.92 5.77 -17.36
N ARG A 133 -27.25 5.70 -17.25
CA ARG A 133 -28.01 4.47 -16.96
C ARG A 133 -27.88 3.42 -18.05
N TYR A 134 -28.05 3.83 -19.31
CA TYR A 134 -28.18 2.89 -20.42
C TYR A 134 -26.91 2.73 -21.26
N LEU A 135 -25.93 3.64 -21.15
CA LEU A 135 -24.69 3.58 -21.91
C LEU A 135 -23.43 3.59 -21.03
N VAL A 136 -23.19 4.66 -20.25
CA VAL A 136 -21.89 4.87 -19.58
C VAL A 136 -21.59 3.77 -18.56
N TYR A 137 -22.48 3.52 -17.60
CA TYR A 137 -22.24 2.50 -16.58
C TYR A 137 -22.29 1.08 -17.14
N PRO A 138 -23.25 0.69 -18.00
CA PRO A 138 -23.23 -0.63 -18.62
C PRO A 138 -21.91 -0.95 -19.34
N VAL A 139 -21.39 0.00 -20.13
CA VAL A 139 -20.09 -0.17 -20.82
C VAL A 139 -18.94 -0.22 -19.81
N ALA A 140 -18.91 0.68 -18.82
CA ALA A 140 -17.87 0.71 -17.80
C ALA A 140 -17.82 -0.59 -16.98
N ILE A 141 -18.99 -1.14 -16.61
CA ILE A 141 -19.11 -2.40 -15.88
C ILE A 141 -18.59 -3.56 -16.73
N ALA A 142 -18.96 -3.63 -18.01
CA ALA A 142 -18.48 -4.68 -18.91
C ALA A 142 -16.95 -4.67 -19.04
N LEU A 143 -16.37 -3.51 -19.34
CA LEU A 143 -14.91 -3.33 -19.47
C LEU A 143 -14.18 -3.62 -18.15
N MET A 144 -14.76 -3.19 -17.02
CA MET A 144 -14.17 -3.43 -15.70
C MET A 144 -14.22 -4.92 -15.33
N ARG A 145 -15.32 -5.63 -15.64
CA ARG A 145 -15.43 -7.07 -15.40
C ARG A 145 -14.34 -7.82 -16.16
N GLU A 146 -14.19 -7.54 -17.45
CA GLU A 146 -13.19 -8.18 -18.30
C GLU A 146 -11.77 -7.97 -17.76
N ARG A 147 -11.42 -6.71 -17.42
CA ARG A 147 -10.11 -6.38 -16.85
C ARG A 147 -9.86 -7.06 -15.50
N LEU A 148 -10.86 -7.09 -14.62
CA LEU A 148 -10.74 -7.75 -13.31
C LEU A 148 -10.58 -9.27 -13.45
N LEU A 149 -11.28 -9.91 -14.39
CA LEU A 149 -11.13 -11.34 -14.65
C LEU A 149 -9.76 -11.67 -15.26
N MET A 150 -9.27 -10.83 -16.16
CA MET A 150 -7.91 -10.97 -16.69
C MET A 150 -6.87 -10.82 -15.57
N LEU A 151 -7.00 -9.81 -14.71
CA LEU A 151 -6.12 -9.64 -13.55
C LEU A 151 -6.21 -10.81 -12.58
N ARG A 152 -7.41 -11.32 -12.29
CA ARG A 152 -7.60 -12.51 -11.44
C ARG A 152 -6.80 -13.70 -11.96
N GLY A 153 -6.78 -13.93 -13.28
CA GLY A 153 -5.98 -15.01 -13.87
C GLY A 153 -4.47 -14.81 -13.70
N ARG A 154 -3.98 -13.56 -13.74
CA ARG A 154 -2.56 -13.24 -13.51
C ARG A 154 -2.18 -13.31 -12.03
N PHE A 155 -3.13 -13.07 -11.14
CA PHE A 155 -2.98 -13.10 -9.68
C PHE A 155 -3.50 -14.40 -9.03
N GLU A 156 -3.65 -15.48 -9.81
CA GLU A 156 -4.15 -16.78 -9.31
C GLU A 156 -3.32 -17.28 -8.10
N PHE A 157 -2.00 -17.05 -8.12
CA PHE A 157 -1.08 -17.43 -7.04
C PHE A 157 -1.44 -16.82 -5.67
N VAL A 158 -2.12 -15.67 -5.61
CA VAL A 158 -2.53 -15.03 -4.33
C VAL A 158 -3.53 -15.91 -3.57
N PHE A 159 -4.31 -16.71 -4.29
CA PHE A 159 -5.25 -17.66 -3.67
C PHE A 159 -4.53 -18.89 -3.11
N ASP A 160 -3.34 -19.22 -3.63
CA ASP A 160 -2.50 -20.34 -3.15
C ASP A 160 -1.55 -19.93 -2.01
N GLN A 161 -1.37 -18.63 -1.79
CA GLN A 161 -0.56 -18.12 -0.69
C GLN A 161 -1.22 -18.38 0.67
N PRO A 162 -0.41 -18.63 1.72
CA PRO A 162 -0.89 -18.63 3.09
C PRO A 162 -1.60 -17.32 3.45
N GLU A 163 -2.58 -17.41 4.35
CA GLU A 163 -3.14 -16.23 5.00
C GLU A 163 -2.05 -15.49 5.77
N TRP A 164 -2.03 -14.17 5.60
CA TRP A 164 -1.02 -13.26 6.12
C TRP A 164 -1.67 -12.07 6.83
N GLY A 165 -2.97 -11.85 6.58
CA GLY A 165 -3.84 -10.99 7.36
C GLY A 165 -3.54 -9.49 7.24
N PRO A 166 -4.23 -8.68 8.07
CA PRO A 166 -4.09 -7.23 8.05
C PRO A 166 -2.67 -6.74 8.32
N GLY A 167 -2.32 -5.61 7.71
CA GLY A 167 -1.04 -4.92 7.96
C GLY A 167 0.12 -5.35 7.09
N ARG A 168 -0.11 -6.25 6.14
CA ARG A 168 0.94 -6.84 5.29
C ARG A 168 0.69 -6.66 3.80
N VAL A 169 1.78 -6.66 3.02
CA VAL A 169 1.79 -6.54 1.56
C VAL A 169 2.89 -7.38 0.91
N ASP A 170 2.52 -7.98 -0.21
CA ASP A 170 3.32 -8.92 -0.96
C ASP A 170 4.10 -8.00 -1.83
N THR A 171 5.33 -7.78 -1.39
CA THR A 171 6.07 -6.60 -1.82
C THR A 171 6.39 -6.68 -3.31
N PHE A 172 6.47 -7.90 -3.87
CA PHE A 172 7.09 -8.10 -5.17
C PHE A 172 6.31 -8.93 -6.16
N ASN A 173 5.44 -9.84 -5.73
CA ASN A 173 4.77 -10.68 -6.72
C ASN A 173 3.83 -9.86 -7.62
N SER A 174 3.26 -8.77 -7.11
CA SER A 174 2.54 -7.78 -7.94
C SER A 174 3.44 -7.14 -9.01
N ALA A 175 4.71 -6.87 -8.69
CA ALA A 175 5.69 -6.38 -9.65
C ALA A 175 6.10 -7.47 -10.66
N LYS A 176 6.28 -8.72 -10.22
CA LYS A 176 6.52 -9.86 -11.12
C LYS A 176 5.39 -10.03 -12.13
N VAL A 177 4.13 -9.88 -11.69
CA VAL A 177 2.98 -9.84 -12.60
C VAL A 177 3.08 -8.67 -13.57
N LEU A 178 3.43 -7.46 -13.11
CA LEU A 178 3.60 -6.30 -14.00
C LEU A 178 4.64 -6.58 -15.11
N PHE A 179 5.75 -7.21 -14.76
CA PHE A 179 6.81 -7.62 -15.71
C PHE A 179 6.53 -8.92 -16.46
N ASN A 180 5.32 -9.46 -16.34
CA ASN A 180 4.88 -10.64 -17.07
C ASN A 180 5.73 -11.89 -16.79
N PHE A 181 6.20 -12.04 -15.55
CA PHE A 181 6.90 -13.25 -15.12
C PHE A 181 5.97 -14.47 -15.24
N PRO A 182 6.51 -15.66 -15.58
CA PRO A 182 5.74 -16.88 -15.63
C PRO A 182 5.47 -17.40 -14.21
N MET A 183 4.53 -16.80 -13.49
CA MET A 183 4.30 -17.05 -12.05
C MET A 183 4.22 -18.54 -11.68
N LYS A 184 3.57 -19.37 -12.50
CA LYS A 184 3.43 -20.83 -12.29
C LYS A 184 4.75 -21.63 -12.39
N ARG A 185 5.81 -21.01 -12.94
CA ARG A 185 7.14 -21.62 -13.10
C ARG A 185 8.15 -21.07 -12.09
N LEU A 186 7.77 -20.05 -11.30
CA LEU A 186 8.66 -19.52 -10.29
C LEU A 186 8.81 -20.52 -9.14
N PRO A 187 9.97 -20.56 -8.49
CA PRO A 187 10.15 -21.34 -7.28
C PRO A 187 9.14 -20.95 -6.20
N GLN A 188 8.65 -21.91 -5.40
CA GLN A 188 7.63 -21.63 -4.39
C GLN A 188 8.09 -20.59 -3.35
N HIS A 189 9.37 -20.60 -2.97
CA HIS A 189 9.92 -19.61 -2.04
C HIS A 189 9.87 -18.18 -2.59
N GLU A 190 9.87 -18.01 -3.91
CA GLU A 190 9.75 -16.69 -4.53
C GLU A 190 8.33 -16.13 -4.51
N LEU A 191 7.33 -17.00 -4.35
CA LEU A 191 5.91 -16.66 -4.31
C LEU A 191 5.45 -16.25 -2.92
N LEU A 192 6.34 -16.20 -1.92
CA LEU A 192 6.02 -15.78 -0.56
C LEU A 192 6.70 -14.44 -0.28
N GLY A 193 5.99 -13.33 -0.50
CA GLY A 193 6.55 -11.97 -0.41
C GLY A 193 5.98 -11.11 0.73
N ALA A 194 5.23 -11.71 1.64
CA ALA A 194 4.49 -11.04 2.69
C ALA A 194 5.41 -10.30 3.68
N SER A 195 5.19 -9.00 3.88
CA SER A 195 5.86 -8.23 4.92
C SER A 195 4.98 -7.11 5.46
N ASP A 196 5.28 -6.66 6.68
CA ASP A 196 4.54 -5.56 7.30
C ASP A 196 4.74 -4.25 6.53
N PHE A 197 3.72 -3.40 6.48
CA PHE A 197 3.88 -2.04 5.98
C PHE A 197 4.91 -1.28 6.84
N PRO A 198 5.91 -0.60 6.26
CA PRO A 198 6.89 0.13 7.06
C PRO A 198 6.35 1.50 7.50
N SER A 199 6.90 2.02 8.60
CA SER A 199 6.72 3.43 8.95
C SER A 199 7.52 4.30 8.01
N ILE A 200 6.98 5.45 7.60
CA ILE A 200 7.62 6.35 6.63
C ILE A 200 8.01 7.71 7.21
N TRP A 201 8.05 7.83 8.53
CA TRP A 201 8.53 9.04 9.23
C TRP A 201 10.05 9.23 9.10
N ASN A 202 10.50 10.46 9.36
CA ASN A 202 11.90 10.83 9.55
C ASN A 202 12.82 10.39 8.40
N GLN A 203 12.41 10.53 7.13
CA GLN A 203 13.19 9.99 6.01
C GLN A 203 14.56 10.66 5.88
N ARG A 204 14.69 11.96 6.17
CA ARG A 204 15.97 12.69 6.11
C ARG A 204 17.04 12.05 6.99
N LYS A 205 16.63 11.55 8.15
CA LYS A 205 17.54 10.92 9.13
C LYS A 205 17.99 9.52 8.71
N ARG A 206 17.45 8.99 7.61
CA ARG A 206 17.73 7.66 7.06
C ARG A 206 18.49 7.73 5.73
N PHE A 207 19.21 8.82 5.50
CA PHE A 207 19.92 9.05 4.25
C PHE A 207 21.35 8.53 4.23
N THR A 208 22.01 8.46 5.39
CA THR A 208 23.45 8.24 5.45
C THR A 208 23.80 7.23 6.54
N ARG A 209 24.68 6.29 6.22
CA ARG A 209 25.26 5.32 7.16
C ARG A 209 26.44 5.95 7.92
N ASP A 210 27.08 5.15 8.76
CA ASP A 210 28.31 5.52 9.47
C ASP A 210 29.52 5.76 8.54
N ASP A 211 29.59 5.08 7.39
CA ASP A 211 30.66 5.23 6.39
C ASP A 211 30.46 6.38 5.38
N GLY A 212 29.43 7.22 5.59
CA GLY A 212 29.10 8.34 4.71
C GLY A 212 28.35 7.93 3.42
N GLN A 213 28.14 6.64 3.17
CA GLN A 213 27.34 6.17 2.04
C GLN A 213 25.84 6.24 2.35
N ARG A 214 25.00 6.07 1.32
CA ARG A 214 23.55 6.03 1.49
C ARG A 214 23.11 4.76 2.24
N MET A 215 22.08 4.87 3.08
CA MET A 215 21.49 3.69 3.73
C MET A 215 20.86 2.74 2.71
N GLU A 216 20.90 1.45 3.01
CA GLU A 216 20.21 0.39 2.31
C GLU A 216 18.76 0.32 2.83
N LEU A 217 17.79 0.70 1.99
CA LEU A 217 16.38 0.91 2.32
C LEU A 217 15.50 -0.25 1.82
N HIS A 218 14.22 -0.24 2.25
CA HIS A 218 13.31 -1.40 2.25
C HIS A 218 13.71 -2.47 3.30
N TRP A 219 12.88 -3.49 3.44
CA TRP A 219 13.10 -4.57 4.42
C TRP A 219 14.36 -5.40 4.13
N ASP A 220 14.78 -5.46 2.87
CA ASP A 220 15.90 -6.24 2.36
C ASP A 220 17.10 -5.38 1.91
N GLY A 221 17.04 -4.06 2.11
CA GLY A 221 18.12 -3.15 1.70
C GLY A 221 18.30 -3.04 0.19
N ASN A 222 17.28 -3.35 -0.60
CA ASN A 222 17.40 -3.48 -2.05
C ASN A 222 17.53 -2.14 -2.82
N ASN A 223 17.46 -1.01 -2.12
CA ASN A 223 17.47 0.31 -2.74
C ASN A 223 18.16 1.34 -1.84
N THR A 224 19.05 2.15 -2.40
CA THR A 224 19.77 3.21 -1.67
C THR A 224 19.28 4.63 -1.98
N HIS A 225 18.27 4.78 -2.84
CA HIS A 225 17.74 6.04 -3.32
C HIS A 225 16.26 6.18 -2.95
N THR A 226 15.94 7.03 -1.98
CA THR A 226 14.57 7.24 -1.52
C THR A 226 13.61 7.64 -2.63
N GLU A 227 14.05 8.45 -3.59
CA GLU A 227 13.24 8.94 -4.70
C GLU A 227 12.85 7.79 -5.64
N GLU A 228 13.82 6.95 -6.02
CA GLU A 228 13.58 5.78 -6.86
C GLU A 228 12.68 4.77 -6.13
N ARG A 229 12.96 4.54 -4.83
CA ARG A 229 12.15 3.71 -3.95
C ARG A 229 10.68 4.16 -3.92
N ASN A 230 10.44 5.46 -3.74
CA ASN A 230 9.07 6.01 -3.67
C ASN A 230 8.34 5.89 -5.01
N LYS A 231 9.03 6.15 -6.12
CA LYS A 231 8.49 5.97 -7.47
C LYS A 231 8.14 4.49 -7.73
N SER A 232 9.04 3.56 -7.40
CA SER A 232 8.82 2.11 -7.50
C SER A 232 7.64 1.67 -6.63
N ALA A 233 7.56 2.13 -5.38
CA ALA A 233 6.45 1.84 -4.49
C ALA A 233 5.11 2.42 -4.99
N ALA A 234 5.14 3.55 -5.71
CA ALA A 234 3.94 4.16 -6.27
C ALA A 234 3.25 3.26 -7.31
N PHE A 235 3.95 2.33 -7.96
CA PHE A 235 3.30 1.32 -8.82
C PHE A 235 2.28 0.46 -8.08
N GLY A 236 2.52 0.16 -6.80
CA GLY A 236 1.54 -0.51 -5.94
C GLY A 236 0.24 0.29 -5.76
N THR A 237 0.28 1.60 -6.03
CA THR A 237 -0.90 2.49 -6.08
C THR A 237 -1.47 2.63 -7.50
N GLY A 238 -1.19 1.69 -8.39
CA GLY A 238 -1.77 1.62 -9.74
C GLY A 238 -1.25 2.66 -10.71
N THR A 239 -0.18 3.40 -10.35
CA THR A 239 0.45 4.35 -11.26
C THR A 239 1.47 3.65 -12.16
N THR A 240 1.70 4.24 -13.33
CA THR A 240 2.72 3.85 -14.31
C THR A 240 3.56 5.09 -14.68
N PRO A 241 4.72 4.95 -15.33
CA PRO A 241 5.53 6.12 -15.73
C PRO A 241 4.77 7.16 -16.57
N PRO A 242 3.84 6.79 -17.48
CA PRO A 242 3.01 7.76 -18.20
C PRO A 242 1.99 8.51 -17.32
N THR A 243 1.57 7.92 -16.20
CA THR A 243 0.41 8.41 -15.44
C THR A 243 0.78 9.04 -14.10
N ILE A 244 2.01 8.80 -13.64
CA ILE A 244 2.55 9.25 -12.37
C ILE A 244 2.48 10.77 -12.19
N ASP A 245 1.95 11.17 -11.04
CA ASP A 245 1.86 12.57 -10.65
C ASP A 245 3.11 12.98 -9.86
N LEU A 246 4.20 13.26 -10.58
CA LEU A 246 5.51 13.59 -9.98
C LEU A 246 5.44 14.80 -9.05
N ALA A 247 4.60 15.80 -9.38
CA ALA A 247 4.43 16.97 -8.53
C ALA A 247 3.75 16.62 -7.21
N ALA A 248 2.72 15.77 -7.24
CA ALA A 248 2.07 15.29 -6.03
C ALA A 248 2.99 14.40 -5.19
N ILE A 249 3.73 13.50 -5.82
CA ILE A 249 4.70 12.63 -5.14
C ILE A 249 5.79 13.48 -4.51
N GLY A 250 6.43 14.39 -5.24
CA GLY A 250 7.48 15.27 -4.71
C GLY A 250 7.05 16.10 -3.50
N ARG A 251 5.78 16.54 -3.44
CA ARG A 251 5.23 17.20 -2.23
C ARG A 251 5.16 16.25 -1.04
N VAL A 252 4.77 14.99 -1.26
CA VAL A 252 4.75 13.98 -0.20
C VAL A 252 6.16 13.64 0.24
N GLU A 253 7.10 13.46 -0.70
CA GLU A 253 8.50 13.21 -0.40
C GLU A 253 9.11 14.29 0.48
N ALA A 254 8.92 15.56 0.11
CA ALA A 254 9.41 16.71 0.88
C ALA A 254 8.84 16.73 2.31
N TRP A 255 7.55 16.37 2.47
CA TRP A 255 6.93 16.26 3.80
C TRP A 255 7.48 15.08 4.61
N LEU A 256 7.73 13.94 3.97
CA LEU A 256 8.24 12.73 4.62
C LEU A 256 9.68 12.88 5.15
N LEU A 257 10.45 13.85 4.65
CA LEU A 257 11.80 14.14 5.12
C LEU A 257 11.82 14.36 6.63
N ASP A 258 10.88 15.15 7.15
CA ASP A 258 10.96 15.71 8.50
C ASP A 258 9.73 15.41 9.38
N VAL A 259 8.67 14.79 8.82
CA VAL A 259 7.53 14.36 9.64
C VAL A 259 7.95 13.28 10.64
N ALA A 260 7.74 13.57 11.92
CA ALA A 260 8.06 12.68 13.03
C ALA A 260 6.84 11.84 13.47
N PRO A 261 7.06 10.66 14.09
CA PRO A 261 6.00 9.97 14.83
C PRO A 261 5.48 10.86 15.96
N PRO A 262 4.19 10.74 16.35
CA PRO A 262 3.69 11.42 17.54
C PRO A 262 4.39 10.90 18.80
N PRO A 263 4.48 11.72 19.86
CA PRO A 263 5.05 11.30 21.12
C PRO A 263 4.21 10.18 21.76
N TRP A 264 4.86 9.40 22.62
CA TRP A 264 4.19 8.45 23.49
C TRP A 264 3.18 9.19 24.39
N PRO A 265 1.89 8.82 24.40
CA PRO A 265 0.86 9.63 25.05
C PRO A 265 0.68 9.34 26.55
N TRP A 266 1.33 8.30 27.09
CA TRP A 266 1.18 7.90 28.50
C TRP A 266 2.41 8.28 29.33
N PRO A 267 2.28 8.34 30.68
CA PRO A 267 3.43 8.54 31.55
C PRO A 267 4.51 7.48 31.34
N ILE A 268 5.78 7.90 31.46
CA ILE A 268 6.95 7.02 31.45
C ILE A 268 7.52 7.01 32.87
N ASP A 269 7.85 5.83 33.38
CA ASP A 269 8.66 5.71 34.60
C ASP A 269 10.12 6.04 34.26
N ASP A 270 10.54 7.26 34.58
CA ASP A 270 11.87 7.76 34.24
C ASP A 270 12.99 6.98 34.93
N ALA A 271 12.75 6.44 36.13
CA ALA A 271 13.74 5.63 36.83
C ALA A 271 13.93 4.29 36.11
N LEU A 272 12.84 3.67 35.65
CA LEU A 272 12.89 2.45 34.86
C LEU A 272 13.51 2.68 33.47
N ALA A 273 13.12 3.77 32.79
CA ALA A 273 13.67 4.16 31.49
C ALA A 273 15.19 4.43 31.58
N SER A 274 15.64 5.10 32.65
CA SER A 274 17.06 5.35 32.91
C SER A 274 17.87 4.07 33.10
N ARG A 275 17.27 3.02 33.70
CA ARG A 275 17.90 1.69 33.77
C ARG A 275 17.94 0.98 32.41
N GLY A 276 16.94 1.20 31.56
CA GLY A 276 16.89 0.62 30.22
C GLY A 276 17.87 1.24 29.23
N ALA A 277 18.15 2.54 29.36
CA ALA A 277 19.04 3.28 28.46
C ALA A 277 20.43 2.63 28.23
N PRO A 278 21.21 2.24 29.28
CA PRO A 278 22.50 1.58 29.07
C PRO A 278 22.36 0.19 28.43
N LEU A 279 21.30 -0.57 28.73
CA LEU A 279 21.04 -1.87 28.11
C LEU A 279 20.75 -1.71 26.61
N TYR A 280 19.93 -0.73 26.23
CA TYR A 280 19.66 -0.42 24.83
C TYR A 280 20.95 -0.01 24.10
N ALA A 281 21.76 0.85 24.72
CA ALA A 281 23.04 1.26 24.16
C ALA A 281 23.98 0.07 23.92
N GLN A 282 24.02 -0.89 24.84
CA GLN A 282 24.88 -2.07 24.75
C GLN A 282 24.38 -3.09 23.71
N TYR A 283 23.08 -3.36 23.66
CA TYR A 283 22.55 -4.52 22.93
C TYR A 283 21.77 -4.18 21.65
N CYS A 284 21.29 -2.94 21.50
CA CYS A 284 20.35 -2.58 20.44
C CYS A 284 20.91 -1.50 19.50
N ALA A 285 21.61 -0.52 20.06
CA ALA A 285 21.92 0.73 19.36
C ALA A 285 22.86 0.53 18.15
N ALA A 286 23.70 -0.51 18.14
CA ALA A 286 24.59 -0.80 17.03
C ALA A 286 23.83 -1.02 15.70
N CYS A 287 22.65 -1.66 15.75
CA CYS A 287 21.84 -1.95 14.56
C CYS A 287 20.62 -1.03 14.41
N HIS A 288 20.05 -0.52 15.51
CA HIS A 288 18.81 0.28 15.49
C HIS A 288 19.02 1.79 15.60
N GLY A 289 20.23 2.25 15.89
CA GLY A 289 20.55 3.64 16.16
C GLY A 289 20.55 3.96 17.65
N ALA A 290 21.09 5.12 18.04
CA ALA A 290 21.17 5.53 19.42
C ALA A 290 19.79 5.75 20.07
N ASN A 291 18.78 6.16 19.30
CA ASN A 291 17.39 6.30 19.73
C ASN A 291 16.46 6.53 18.53
N GLY A 292 15.15 6.69 18.78
CA GLY A 292 14.14 6.97 17.74
C GLY A 292 14.29 8.30 16.98
N GLN A 293 15.31 9.10 17.28
CA GLN A 293 15.64 10.37 16.62
C GLN A 293 17.07 10.41 16.06
N ASP A 294 17.92 9.44 16.39
CA ASP A 294 19.31 9.32 15.96
C ASP A 294 19.56 7.90 15.44
N PHE A 295 19.52 7.75 14.12
CA PHE A 295 19.72 6.48 13.42
C PHE A 295 21.20 6.26 13.06
N ARG A 296 22.14 6.68 13.91
CA ARG A 296 23.57 6.38 13.75
C ARG A 296 23.95 5.15 14.57
N GLY A 297 24.77 4.28 13.98
CA GLY A 297 25.32 3.07 14.60
C GLY A 297 26.07 2.26 13.54
N ALA A 298 26.98 1.38 13.98
CA ALA A 298 27.91 0.66 13.09
C ALA A 298 27.22 -0.24 12.05
N ALA A 299 25.99 -0.70 12.32
CA ALA A 299 25.21 -1.54 11.41
C ALA A 299 23.90 -0.85 10.95
N VAL A 300 23.67 0.42 11.31
CA VAL A 300 22.42 1.10 10.93
C VAL A 300 22.45 1.44 9.45
N GLY A 301 21.40 1.00 8.74
CA GLY A 301 21.31 1.19 7.28
C GLY A 301 22.21 0.24 6.48
N HIS A 302 22.76 -0.80 7.12
CA HIS A 302 23.41 -1.94 6.46
C HIS A 302 22.49 -3.17 6.54
N VAL A 303 22.49 -4.00 5.51
CA VAL A 303 21.79 -5.28 5.50
C VAL A 303 22.50 -6.23 6.46
N THR A 304 21.77 -6.65 7.50
CA THR A 304 22.22 -7.76 8.35
C THR A 304 22.03 -9.08 7.60
N PRO A 305 23.07 -9.93 7.48
CA PRO A 305 22.94 -11.23 6.83
C PRO A 305 21.79 -12.07 7.39
N ILE A 306 21.03 -12.72 6.52
CA ILE A 306 19.83 -13.49 6.92
C ILE A 306 20.14 -14.57 7.97
N ALA A 307 21.30 -15.22 7.86
CA ALA A 307 21.76 -16.23 8.83
C ALA A 307 22.09 -15.65 10.21
N GLN A 308 22.39 -14.35 10.29
CA GLN A 308 22.68 -13.65 11.54
C GLN A 308 21.41 -13.11 12.20
N ILE A 309 20.51 -12.49 11.43
CA ILE A 309 19.26 -11.93 11.96
C ILE A 309 18.21 -13.03 12.27
N GLY A 310 18.26 -14.16 11.55
CA GLY A 310 17.47 -15.35 11.85
C GLY A 310 15.96 -15.21 11.67
N THR A 311 15.49 -14.15 11.02
CA THR A 311 14.07 -13.95 10.71
C THR A 311 13.61 -14.82 9.53
N ASP A 312 12.31 -14.88 9.31
CA ASP A 312 11.73 -15.51 8.11
C ASP A 312 12.36 -14.92 6.83
N ARG A 313 12.77 -15.81 5.92
CA ARG A 313 13.52 -15.46 4.70
C ARG A 313 12.63 -15.23 3.47
N ALA A 314 11.34 -15.54 3.54
CA ALA A 314 10.42 -15.55 2.40
C ALA A 314 10.45 -14.22 1.63
N ARG A 315 10.30 -13.11 2.34
CA ARG A 315 10.33 -11.77 1.74
C ARG A 315 11.69 -11.45 1.08
N LEU A 316 12.81 -11.93 1.63
CA LEU A 316 14.14 -11.76 1.02
C LEU A 316 14.24 -12.60 -0.27
N ASP A 317 13.85 -13.87 -0.19
CA ASP A 317 13.91 -14.81 -1.31
C ASP A 317 12.97 -14.43 -2.46
N SER A 318 11.85 -13.76 -2.17
CA SER A 318 10.94 -13.24 -3.18
C SER A 318 11.58 -12.17 -4.08
N TYR A 319 12.65 -11.51 -3.64
CA TYR A 319 13.40 -10.55 -4.47
C TYR A 319 14.54 -11.21 -5.25
N SER A 320 14.20 -11.82 -6.38
CA SER A 320 15.21 -12.44 -7.23
C SER A 320 16.02 -11.41 -8.03
N ARG A 321 17.23 -11.80 -8.43
CA ARG A 321 18.08 -11.00 -9.32
C ARG A 321 17.37 -10.65 -10.63
N GLU A 322 16.57 -11.58 -11.16
CA GLU A 322 15.78 -11.36 -12.37
C GLU A 322 14.77 -10.23 -12.18
N LEU A 323 14.05 -10.22 -11.05
CA LEU A 323 13.15 -9.12 -10.72
C LEU A 323 13.90 -7.80 -10.56
N ALA A 324 15.04 -7.80 -9.88
CA ALA A 324 15.84 -6.58 -9.68
C ALA A 324 16.28 -5.94 -11.01
N VAL A 325 16.74 -6.76 -11.97
CA VAL A 325 17.10 -6.28 -13.32
C VAL A 325 15.90 -5.69 -14.05
N ASN A 326 14.73 -6.33 -13.97
CA ASN A 326 13.51 -5.81 -14.58
C ASN A 326 13.05 -4.50 -13.92
N GLN A 327 13.05 -4.42 -12.59
CA GLN A 327 12.69 -3.20 -11.85
C GLN A 327 13.59 -2.00 -12.20
N ALA A 328 14.88 -2.23 -12.44
CA ALA A 328 15.80 -1.17 -12.87
C ALA A 328 15.41 -0.52 -14.23
N THR A 329 14.50 -1.15 -14.98
CA THR A 329 13.99 -0.65 -16.27
C THR A 329 12.68 0.13 -16.16
N LEU A 330 12.03 0.20 -14.98
CA LEU A 330 10.69 0.82 -14.81
C LEU A 330 10.57 2.21 -15.43
N TYR A 331 11.60 3.03 -15.27
CA TYR A 331 11.65 4.40 -15.78
C TYR A 331 12.70 4.59 -16.89
N ALA A 332 13.17 3.50 -17.50
CA ALA A 332 14.06 3.59 -18.66
C ALA A 332 13.35 4.35 -19.80
N GLY A 333 14.04 5.35 -20.37
CA GLY A 333 13.50 6.17 -21.45
C GLY A 333 12.61 7.35 -21.00
N TYR A 334 12.37 7.52 -19.70
CA TYR A 334 11.65 8.68 -19.18
C TYR A 334 12.63 9.75 -18.65
N PRO A 335 12.37 11.05 -18.88
CA PRO A 335 13.25 12.14 -18.43
C PRO A 335 13.32 12.27 -16.91
N HIS A 336 12.38 11.63 -16.20
CA HIS A 336 12.23 11.65 -14.76
C HIS A 336 12.66 10.33 -14.10
N ARG A 337 13.62 9.60 -14.70
CA ARG A 337 14.23 8.41 -14.10
C ARG A 337 14.77 8.72 -12.71
#